data_AF-A0A4Y2VNV1-F1
#
_entry.id   AF-A0A4Y2VNV1-F1
#
_cell.length_a   1.000
_cell.length_b   1.000
_cell.length_c   1.000
_cell.angle_alpha   90.00
_cell.angle_beta   90.00
_cell.angle_gamma   90.00
#
_symmetry.space_group_name_H-M   'P 1'
#
loop_
_entity.id
_entity.type
_entity.pdbx_description
1 polymer ?
#
loop_
_entity_poly.entity_id
_entity_poly.type
_entity_poly.pdbx_seq_one_letter_code
_entity_poly.pdbx_strand_id
1 'polypeptide(L)'
;MEHIWDVMDRQLRVQTPPCPNISTLRDRCLDIWYNQSPVMYQKLVASIPRRVAAVLKAKGGTTRFLVGGHNVLALQCILNTYWHLVLRMC
;
A
#
# COMPACT_ATOMS: atom_id res chain seq x y z
N MET A 1 -2.38 -1.58 0.91
CA MET A 1 -2.50 -1.00 -0.45
C MET A 1 -3.40 0.22 -0.51
N GLU A 2 -4.45 0.32 0.33
CA GLU A 2 -5.36 1.50 0.37
C GLU A 2 -4.62 2.84 0.42
N HIS A 3 -3.62 2.99 1.30
CA HIS A 3 -2.93 4.27 1.46
C HIS A 3 -2.20 4.77 0.21
N ILE A 4 -1.67 3.87 -0.63
CA ILE A 4 -1.00 4.29 -1.87
C ILE A 4 -2.04 4.71 -2.90
N TRP A 5 -3.13 3.95 -3.01
CA TRP A 5 -4.25 4.28 -3.88
C TRP A 5 -4.91 5.61 -3.49
N ASP A 6 -5.10 5.89 -2.20
CA ASP A 6 -5.65 7.16 -1.71
C ASP A 6 -4.77 8.35 -2.11
N VAL A 7 -3.45 8.20 -2.03
CA VAL A 7 -2.50 9.26 -2.40
C VAL A 7 -2.52 9.48 -3.90
N MET A 8 -2.53 8.40 -4.70
CA MET A 8 -2.63 8.49 -6.16
C MET A 8 -3.94 9.15 -6.59
N ASP A 9 -5.08 8.77 -6.02
CA ASP A 9 -6.40 9.34 -6.36
C ASP A 9 -6.46 10.83 -5.99
N ARG A 10 -5.96 11.21 -4.81
CA ARG A 10 -5.89 12.62 -4.41
C ARG A 10 -5.00 13.42 -5.37
N GLN A 11 -3.83 12.93 -5.72
CA GLN A 11 -2.94 13.63 -6.64
C GLN A 11 -3.55 13.76 -8.04
N LEU A 12 -4.23 12.72 -8.54
CA LEU A 12 -4.96 12.78 -9.81
C LEU A 12 -6.10 13.81 -9.80
N ARG A 13 -6.86 13.91 -8.71
CA ARG A 13 -7.96 14.89 -8.57
C ARG A 13 -7.50 16.34 -8.54
N VAL A 14 -6.31 16.59 -8.01
CA VAL A 14 -5.74 17.95 -7.91
C VAL A 14 -5.20 18.41 -9.28
N GLN A 15 -4.82 17.47 -10.16
CA GLN A 15 -4.30 17.82 -11.48
C GLN A 15 -5.41 18.33 -12.41
N THR A 16 -5.19 19.52 -12.95
CA THR A 16 -6.02 20.16 -13.98
C THR A 16 -5.17 20.46 -15.22
N PRO A 17 -5.70 20.32 -16.45
CA PRO A 17 -7.07 19.92 -16.81
C PRO A 17 -7.32 18.40 -16.65
N PRO A 18 -8.58 17.95 -16.54
CA PRO A 18 -8.94 16.53 -16.47
C PRO A 18 -8.32 15.72 -17.63
N CYS A 19 -8.00 14.45 -17.39
CA CYS A 19 -7.47 13.56 -18.44
C CYS A 19 -8.53 13.36 -19.53
N PRO A 20 -8.30 13.79 -20.79
CA PRO A 20 -9.30 13.67 -21.85
C PRO A 20 -9.46 12.24 -22.39
N ASN A 21 -8.49 11.35 -22.14
CA ASN A 21 -8.51 9.97 -22.59
C ASN A 21 -7.72 9.03 -21.66
N ILE A 22 -7.92 7.72 -21.83
CA ILE A 22 -7.31 6.70 -20.97
C ILE A 22 -5.77 6.70 -21.06
N SER A 23 -5.19 6.98 -22.23
CA SER A 23 -3.73 7.04 -22.39
C SER A 23 -3.12 8.16 -21.55
N THR A 24 -3.70 9.35 -21.59
CA THR A 24 -3.25 10.49 -20.76
C THR A 24 -3.45 10.23 -19.26
N LEU A 25 -4.49 9.47 -18.88
CA LEU A 25 -4.68 9.04 -17.49
C LEU A 25 -3.57 8.07 -17.07
N ARG A 26 -3.24 7.08 -17.93
CA ARG A 26 -2.14 6.13 -17.68
C ARG A 26 -0.82 6.86 -17.49
N ASP A 27 -0.49 7.79 -18.38
CA ASP A 27 0.78 8.52 -18.32
C ASP A 27 0.89 9.34 -17.03
N ARG A 28 -0.19 10.00 -16.61
CA ARG A 28 -0.22 10.72 -15.33
C ARG A 28 -0.16 9.81 -14.11
N CYS A 29 -0.81 8.65 -14.16
CA CYS A 29 -0.69 7.64 -13.10
C CYS A 29 0.77 7.17 -12.96
N LEU A 30 1.46 6.95 -14.08
CA LEU A 30 2.88 6.58 -14.08
C LEU A 30 3.76 7.70 -13.53
N ASP A 31 3.52 8.94 -13.96
CA ASP A 31 4.27 10.10 -13.46
C ASP A 31 4.10 10.27 -11.94
N ILE A 32 2.87 10.20 -11.44
CA ILE A 32 2.58 10.22 -10.00
C ILE A 32 3.28 9.07 -9.27
N TRP A 33 3.27 7.87 -9.86
CA TRP A 33 3.91 6.71 -9.27
C TRP A 33 5.44 6.88 -9.14
N TYR A 34 6.09 7.35 -10.20
CA TYR A 34 7.54 7.55 -10.20
C TYR A 34 7.99 8.73 -9.35
N ASN A 35 7.19 9.79 -9.28
CA ASN A 35 7.49 10.98 -8.47
C ASN A 35 7.12 10.81 -7.00
N GLN A 36 6.59 9.64 -6.60
CA GLN A 36 6.18 9.40 -5.24
C GLN A 36 7.40 9.29 -4.31
N SER A 37 7.36 10.01 -3.18
CA SER A 37 8.49 10.03 -2.26
C SER A 37 8.75 8.65 -1.62
N PRO A 38 10.01 8.17 -1.57
CA PRO A 38 10.37 6.94 -0.87
C PRO A 38 10.01 6.97 0.62
N VAL A 39 9.89 8.16 1.22
CA VAL A 39 9.46 8.36 2.62
C VAL A 39 8.04 7.83 2.86
N MET A 40 7.15 7.92 1.86
CA MET A 40 5.79 7.38 1.96
C MET A 40 5.81 5.86 2.10
N TYR A 41 6.62 5.20 1.27
CA TYR A 41 6.78 3.74 1.30
C TYR A 41 7.41 3.27 2.60
N GLN A 42 8.43 3.98 3.09
CA GLN A 42 9.05 3.69 4.38
C GLN A 42 8.05 3.77 5.54
N LYS A 43 7.21 4.81 5.58
CA LYS A 43 6.15 4.94 6.59
C LYS A 43 5.14 3.80 6.51
N LEU A 44 4.75 3.40 5.30
CA LEU A 44 3.84 2.28 5.11
C LEU A 44 4.46 0.98 5.65
N VAL A 45 5.70 0.70 5.24
CA VAL A 45 6.51 -0.45 5.68
C VAL A 45 6.63 -0.47 7.20
N ALA A 46 7.02 0.64 7.82
CA ALA A 46 7.18 0.76 9.26
C ALA A 46 5.85 0.56 10.01
N SER A 47 4.71 0.81 9.36
CA SER A 47 3.39 0.57 9.93
C SER A 47 2.92 -0.89 9.86
N ILE A 48 3.56 -1.75 9.04
CA ILE A 48 3.16 -3.15 8.84
C ILE A 48 3.14 -3.94 10.15
N PRO A 49 4.18 -3.93 11.01
CA PRO A 49 4.16 -4.69 12.25
C PRO A 49 2.97 -4.33 13.16
N ARG A 50 2.64 -3.04 13.24
CA ARG A 50 1.48 -2.55 14.02
C ARG A 50 0.16 -3.05 13.43
N ARG A 51 0.01 -3.06 12.10
CA ARG A 51 -1.18 -3.58 11.41
C ARG A 51 -1.34 -5.07 11.65
N VAL A 52 -0.25 -5.84 11.56
CA VAL A 52 -0.25 -7.28 11.85
C VAL A 52 -0.64 -7.53 13.30
N ALA A 53 -0.07 -6.80 14.26
CA ALA A 53 -0.42 -6.93 15.67
C ALA A 53 -1.92 -6.65 15.92
N ALA A 54 -2.50 -5.67 15.23
CA ALA A 54 -3.94 -5.39 15.32
C ALA A 54 -4.79 -6.55 14.77
N VAL A 55 -4.37 -7.18 13.67
CA VAL A 55 -5.07 -8.36 13.11
C VAL A 55 -4.97 -9.56 14.03
N LEU A 56 -3.79 -9.82 14.60
CA LEU A 56 -3.59 -10.88 15.57
C LEU A 56 -4.46 -10.67 16.81
N LYS A 57 -4.51 -9.43 17.34
CA LYS A 57 -5.39 -9.07 18.45
C LYS A 57 -6.88 -9.25 18.12
N ALA A 58 -7.26 -8.97 16.87
CA ALA A 58 -8.61 -9.19 16.37
C ALA A 58 -8.89 -10.65 15.98
N LYS A 59 -7.95 -11.58 16.18
CA LYS A 59 -8.04 -12.99 15.76
C LYS A 59 -8.41 -13.15 14.27
N GLY A 60 -7.87 -12.29 13.41
CA GLY A 60 -8.20 -12.27 11.98
C GLY A 60 -9.50 -11.55 11.62
N GLY A 61 -10.21 -10.99 12.61
CA GLY A 61 -11.38 -10.13 12.39
C GLY A 61 -11.05 -8.80 11.74
N THR A 62 -12.09 -8.06 11.36
CA THR A 62 -11.97 -6.76 10.68
C THR A 62 -11.17 -5.78 11.53
N THR A 63 -10.14 -5.18 10.91
CA THR A 63 -9.36 -4.12 11.53
C THR A 63 -9.54 -2.84 10.72
N ARG A 64 -9.30 -1.67 11.35
CA ARG A 64 -9.32 -0.36 10.67
C ARG A 64 -8.44 -0.30 9.39
N PHE A 65 -7.49 -1.23 9.24
CA PHE A 65 -6.50 -1.25 8.17
C PHE A 65 -6.71 -2.35 7.13
N LEU A 66 -7.53 -3.35 7.45
CA LEU A 66 -7.81 -4.52 6.61
C LEU A 66 -9.24 -4.98 6.88
N VAL A 67 -10.08 -4.90 5.85
CA VAL A 67 -11.42 -5.50 5.86
C VAL A 67 -11.27 -7.02 5.87
N GLY A 68 -11.92 -7.67 6.84
CA GLY A 68 -11.67 -9.06 7.23
C GLY A 68 -11.94 -10.11 6.13
N GLY A 69 -11.28 -11.26 6.28
CA GLY A 69 -11.65 -12.52 5.60
C GLY A 69 -10.62 -13.05 4.61
N HIS A 70 -10.26 -12.30 3.56
CA HIS A 70 -9.53 -12.87 2.40
C HIS A 70 -8.00 -12.69 2.45
N ASN A 71 -7.48 -12.01 3.47
CA ASN A 71 -6.08 -11.55 3.49
C ASN A 71 -5.15 -12.37 4.40
N VAL A 72 -5.61 -13.46 5.04
CA VAL A 72 -4.76 -14.25 5.95
C VAL A 72 -3.59 -14.89 5.18
N LEU A 73 -3.84 -15.48 4.01
CA LEU A 73 -2.79 -16.00 3.14
C LEU A 73 -1.89 -14.88 2.58
N ALA A 74 -2.47 -13.72 2.25
CA ALA A 74 -1.69 -12.57 1.79
C ALA A 74 -0.76 -12.02 2.90
N LEU A 75 -1.22 -11.97 4.15
CA LEU A 75 -0.43 -11.60 5.32
C LEU A 75 0.68 -12.61 5.60
N GLN A 76 0.39 -13.91 5.46
CA GLN A 76 1.37 -14.97 5.65
C GLN A 76 2.45 -14.95 4.56
N CYS A 77 2.07 -14.71 3.30
CA CYS A 77 3.01 -14.47 2.21
C CYS A 77 3.86 -13.22 2.45
N ILE A 78 3.25 -12.08 2.82
CA ILE A 78 3.97 -10.82 3.09
C ILE A 78 4.94 -10.97 4.27
N LEU A 79 4.54 -11.63 5.35
CA LEU A 79 5.41 -11.92 6.50
C LEU A 79 6.57 -12.84 6.11
N ASN A 80 6.33 -13.86 5.29
CA ASN A 80 7.37 -14.77 4.81
C ASN A 80 8.37 -14.05 3.89
N THR A 81 7.90 -13.19 2.98
CA THR A 81 8.77 -12.36 2.12
C THR A 81 9.56 -11.35 2.95
N TYR A 82 8.96 -10.75 3.98
CA TYR A 82 9.65 -9.82 4.89
C TYR A 82 10.76 -10.52 5.67
N TRP A 83 10.49 -11.70 6.23
CA TRP A 83 11.47 -12.48 6.96
C TRP A 83 12.63 -12.90 6.06
N HIS A 84 12.35 -13.34 4.84
CA HIS A 84 13.38 -13.70 3.85
C HIS A 84 14.24 -12.50 3.41
N LEU A 85 13.66 -11.31 3.23
CA LEU A 85 14.42 -10.10 2.88
C LEU A 85 15.32 -9.63 4.03
N VAL A 86 14.82 -9.69 5.26
CA VAL A 86 15.59 -9.33 6.46
C VAL A 86 16.72 -10.32 6.71
N LEU A 87 16.48 -11.63 6.53
CA LEU A 87 17.52 -12.66 6.69
C LEU A 87 18.60 -12.64 5.59
N ARG A 88 18.30 -12.05 4.42
CA ARG A 88 19.26 -11.91 3.30
C ARG A 88 20.07 -10.62 3.37
N MET A 89 19.73 -9.71 4.29
CA MET A 89 20.45 -8.46 4.56
C MET A 89 21.33 -8.52 5.83
N CYS A 90 21.34 -9.64 6.57
CA CYS A 90 22.31 -9.97 7.61
C CYS A 90 23.28 -11.05 7.11
#